data_AF-A0A2N5V8Z6-F1
#
_entry.id   AF-A0A2N5V8Z6-F1
#
_cell.length_a   1.000
_cell.length_b   1.000
_cell.length_c   1.000
_cell.angle_alpha   90.00
_cell.angle_beta   90.00
_cell.angle_gamma   90.00
#
_symmetry.space_group_name_H-M   'P 1'
#
loop_
_entity.id
_entity.type
_entity.pdbx_description
1 polymer ?
#
loop_
_entity_poly.entity_id
_entity_poly.type
_entity_poly.pdbx_seq_one_letter_code
_entity_poly.pdbx_strand_id
1 'polypeptide(L)'
;MKPFHHLEITLNTLHTTHPKSSTKKNMRIQRSCSSTAKPIGILNIRVHGPKNIETHGEDLYNRFRELHKRVPNYEVFLQKVEPEVLKKYVEDLEKLKDTLSTATDKRYSTSAHEFNEWWRKLLTRSLLFKDIVMLYDIKNDPELQQEVSRLAFFKKYPTLGSPIDHGRRVAALDAHSRLQAEALFASTP
;
A
#
# COMPACT_ATOMS: atom_id res chain seq x y z
N MET A 1 10.21 -49.61 -26.52
CA MET A 1 10.42 -49.60 -25.05
C MET A 1 11.71 -48.86 -24.79
N LYS A 2 11.65 -47.69 -24.14
CA LYS A 2 12.82 -46.82 -23.85
C LYS A 2 13.15 -46.90 -22.36
N PRO A 3 14.42 -46.95 -21.95
CA PRO A 3 14.77 -47.07 -20.54
C PRO A 3 14.66 -45.72 -19.81
N PHE A 4 14.21 -45.80 -18.56
CA PHE A 4 14.08 -44.69 -17.62
C PHE A 4 15.47 -44.21 -17.15
N HIS A 5 15.73 -42.91 -17.26
CA HIS A 5 16.88 -42.28 -16.60
C HIS A 5 16.54 -42.01 -15.13
N HIS A 6 17.27 -42.67 -14.25
CA HIS A 6 17.26 -42.49 -12.80
C HIS A 6 18.09 -41.24 -12.48
N LEU A 7 17.47 -40.20 -11.91
CA LEU A 7 18.17 -39.03 -11.37
C LEU A 7 18.38 -39.25 -9.87
N GLU A 8 19.64 -39.34 -9.46
CA GLU A 8 20.03 -39.35 -8.05
C GLU A 8 20.02 -37.92 -7.49
N ILE A 9 19.28 -37.72 -6.41
CA ILE A 9 19.24 -36.47 -5.64
C ILE A 9 20.27 -36.61 -4.52
N THR A 10 21.36 -35.84 -4.59
CA THR A 10 22.31 -35.70 -3.48
C THR A 10 21.88 -34.55 -2.57
N LEU A 11 21.47 -34.91 -1.35
CA LEU A 11 21.24 -33.99 -0.23
C LEU A 11 22.58 -33.70 0.46
N ASN A 12 23.01 -32.44 0.48
CA ASN A 12 24.09 -31.99 1.36
C ASN A 12 23.54 -31.01 2.39
N THR A 13 23.81 -31.36 3.65
CA THR A 13 23.25 -30.79 4.88
C THR A 13 24.34 -30.05 5.66
N LEU A 14 23.95 -28.88 6.20
CA LEU A 14 24.47 -28.13 7.36
C LEU A 14 25.93 -27.64 7.39
N HIS A 15 26.11 -26.34 7.69
CA HIS A 15 26.73 -25.93 8.96
C HIS A 15 26.36 -24.49 9.35
N THR A 16 25.84 -24.37 10.58
CA THR A 16 25.49 -23.16 11.33
C THR A 16 26.70 -22.64 12.09
N THR A 17 26.92 -21.32 12.14
CA THR A 17 27.70 -20.67 13.22
C THR A 17 27.20 -19.26 13.53
N HIS A 18 26.68 -19.08 14.74
CA HIS A 18 26.48 -17.79 15.44
C HIS A 18 27.80 -17.28 16.02
N PRO A 19 27.87 -15.97 16.35
CA PRO A 19 28.42 -15.62 17.67
C PRO A 19 27.63 -14.53 18.43
N LYS A 20 27.21 -14.96 19.63
CA LYS A 20 27.30 -14.35 20.98
C LYS A 20 27.20 -12.82 21.20
N SER A 21 26.18 -12.51 22.01
CA SER A 21 25.99 -11.41 22.97
C SER A 21 27.24 -11.01 23.79
N SER A 22 27.34 -9.70 24.12
CA SER A 22 27.89 -9.24 25.39
C SER A 22 27.31 -7.88 25.81
N THR A 23 26.71 -7.91 27.00
CA THR A 23 26.16 -6.81 27.80
C THR A 23 27.28 -6.00 28.46
N LYS A 24 27.19 -4.66 28.52
CA LYS A 24 27.86 -3.88 29.58
C LYS A 24 27.05 -2.62 29.97
N LYS A 25 26.62 -2.65 31.23
CA LYS A 25 26.20 -1.56 32.12
C LYS A 25 27.13 -0.34 32.04
N ASN A 26 26.58 0.87 32.18
CA ASN A 26 27.04 1.83 33.20
C ASN A 26 26.03 2.97 33.43
N MET A 27 25.47 2.98 34.64
CA MET A 27 24.89 4.16 35.29
C MET A 27 26.02 5.10 35.73
N ARG A 28 25.84 6.41 35.61
CA ARG A 28 26.28 7.34 36.65
C ARG A 28 25.49 8.64 36.64
N ILE A 29 24.92 8.93 37.81
CA ILE A 29 24.25 10.15 38.25
C ILE A 29 25.30 11.07 38.87
N GLN A 30 25.27 12.38 38.56
CA GLN A 30 25.63 13.50 39.47
C GLN A 30 24.75 14.70 39.05
N ARG A 31 23.81 15.19 39.89
CA ARG A 31 23.97 16.26 40.91
C ARG A 31 24.59 17.53 40.30
N SER A 32 24.17 18.77 40.53
CA SER A 32 23.17 19.48 41.34
C SER A 32 23.57 20.96 41.18
N CYS A 33 22.61 21.91 41.18
CA CYS A 33 22.66 23.21 41.90
C CYS A 33 21.69 24.26 41.29
N SER A 34 20.63 24.55 42.05
CA SER A 34 20.12 25.88 42.48
C SER A 34 20.88 27.14 42.00
N SER A 35 20.33 28.34 41.79
CA SER A 35 19.01 28.96 42.07
C SER A 35 19.01 30.41 41.51
N THR A 36 17.81 30.95 41.23
CA THR A 36 17.35 32.37 41.31
C THR A 36 18.08 33.51 40.60
N ALA A 37 17.39 34.16 39.63
CA ALA A 37 16.98 35.58 39.70
C ALA A 37 16.13 36.00 38.47
N LYS A 38 14.98 36.63 38.70
CA LYS A 38 14.26 37.57 37.80
C LYS A 38 14.49 39.01 38.38
N PRO A 39 14.06 40.16 37.81
CA PRO A 39 13.03 40.39 36.77
C PRO A 39 13.23 41.62 35.81
N ILE A 40 12.17 41.93 35.04
CA ILE A 40 11.75 43.23 34.41
C ILE A 40 12.45 43.59 33.07
N GLY A 41 11.80 43.93 31.95
CA GLY A 41 10.38 44.11 31.60
C GLY A 41 10.19 44.59 30.15
N ILE A 42 8.92 44.63 29.72
CA ILE A 42 8.30 45.41 28.63
C ILE A 42 8.64 45.03 27.16
N LEU A 43 7.69 44.40 26.44
CA LEU A 43 6.83 45.07 25.43
C LEU A 43 5.80 44.10 24.82
N ASN A 44 4.55 44.55 24.78
CA ASN A 44 3.44 43.94 24.05
C ASN A 44 3.71 43.95 22.55
N ILE A 45 3.66 42.79 21.89
CA ILE A 45 3.10 42.67 20.54
C ILE A 45 2.14 41.49 20.52
N ARG A 46 0.86 41.83 20.54
CA ARG A 46 -0.26 40.97 20.20
C ARG A 46 -0.16 40.66 18.71
N VAL A 47 0.31 39.46 18.36
CA VAL A 47 0.05 38.89 17.04
C VAL A 47 -1.04 37.84 17.21
N HIS A 48 -2.21 38.18 16.68
CA HIS A 48 -3.35 37.30 16.58
C HIS A 48 -3.01 36.08 15.71
N GLY A 49 -3.21 34.89 16.29
CA GLY A 49 -3.56 33.66 15.58
C GLY A 49 -2.42 32.68 15.34
N PRO A 50 -2.42 31.47 15.94
CA PRO A 50 -1.92 30.33 15.21
C PRO A 50 -2.92 30.04 14.08
N LYS A 51 -2.51 30.34 12.85
CA LYS A 51 -3.14 29.83 11.64
C LYS A 51 -3.12 28.31 11.74
N ASN A 52 -4.28 27.74 12.06
CA ASN A 52 -4.55 26.33 11.99
C ASN A 52 -4.80 26.00 10.51
N ILE A 53 -3.73 25.92 9.72
CA ILE A 53 -3.77 25.63 8.29
C ILE A 53 -2.54 24.77 8.03
N GLU A 54 -2.71 23.63 7.36
CA GLU A 54 -1.68 22.63 6.97
C GLU A 54 -1.45 21.45 7.94
N THR A 55 -2.49 20.69 8.26
CA THR A 55 -2.33 19.30 8.75
C THR A 55 -3.07 18.26 7.92
N HIS A 56 -4.02 18.66 7.07
CA HIS A 56 -4.80 17.72 6.25
C HIS A 56 -4.05 17.21 5.01
N GLY A 57 -3.14 17.99 4.44
CA GLY A 57 -2.36 17.57 3.26
C GLY A 57 -1.31 16.51 3.60
N GLU A 58 -0.54 16.72 4.66
CA GLU A 58 0.50 15.77 5.11
C GLU A 58 -0.09 14.43 5.54
N ASP A 59 -1.26 14.45 6.20
CA ASP A 59 -2.01 13.24 6.56
C ASP A 59 -2.35 12.39 5.33
N LEU A 60 -2.83 13.02 4.25
CA LEU A 60 -3.21 12.31 3.03
C LEU A 60 -2.04 11.57 2.37
N TYR A 61 -0.89 12.24 2.20
CA TYR A 61 0.28 11.62 1.59
C TYR A 61 0.85 10.50 2.46
N ASN A 62 0.78 10.64 3.78
CA ASN A 62 1.23 9.61 4.70
C ASN A 62 0.30 8.38 4.70
N ARG A 63 -1.02 8.59 4.67
CA ARG A 63 -2.00 7.51 4.50
C ARG A 63 -1.82 6.77 3.18
N PHE A 64 -1.64 7.51 2.08
CA PHE A 64 -1.33 6.90 0.78
C PHE A 64 -0.05 6.07 0.84
N ARG A 65 1.02 6.60 1.45
CA ARG A 65 2.30 5.91 1.61
C ARG A 65 2.16 4.64 2.42
N GLU A 66 1.43 4.65 3.52
CA GLU A 66 1.24 3.44 4.33
C GLU A 66 0.42 2.37 3.58
N LEU A 67 -0.59 2.76 2.80
CA LEU A 67 -1.36 1.84 1.94
C LEU A 67 -0.53 1.25 0.79
N HIS A 68 0.52 1.94 0.35
CA HIS A 68 1.34 1.54 -0.80
C HIS A 68 2.80 1.22 -0.47
N LYS A 69 3.15 1.12 0.81
CA LYS A 69 4.54 1.00 1.30
C LYS A 69 5.35 -0.14 0.67
N ARG A 70 4.66 -1.20 0.26
CA ARG A 70 5.27 -2.38 -0.36
C ARG A 70 5.10 -2.42 -1.88
N VAL A 71 4.46 -1.43 -2.48
CA VAL A 71 4.26 -1.32 -3.93
C VAL A 71 5.43 -0.53 -4.52
N PRO A 72 6.20 -1.09 -5.47
CA PRO A 72 7.33 -0.35 -6.05
C PRO A 72 6.84 0.86 -6.84
N ASN A 73 7.63 1.95 -6.80
CA ASN A 73 7.42 3.16 -7.59
C ASN A 73 6.03 3.79 -7.41
N TYR A 74 5.47 3.74 -6.20
CA TYR A 74 4.15 4.33 -5.94
C TYR A 74 4.14 5.85 -6.13
N GLU A 75 5.30 6.50 -6.00
CA GLU A 75 5.50 7.94 -6.13
C GLU A 75 5.18 8.45 -7.55
N VAL A 76 5.37 7.61 -8.57
CA VAL A 76 5.03 7.95 -9.97
C VAL A 76 3.55 8.27 -10.12
N PHE A 77 2.69 7.66 -9.29
CA PHE A 77 1.27 7.98 -9.28
C PHE A 77 1.02 9.37 -8.69
N LEU A 78 1.70 9.74 -7.61
CA LEU A 78 1.55 11.05 -6.96
C LEU A 78 1.91 12.21 -7.90
N GLN A 79 2.83 11.99 -8.83
CA GLN A 79 3.21 13.00 -9.84
C GLN A 79 2.14 13.20 -10.93
N LYS A 80 1.18 12.28 -11.05
CA LYS A 80 0.21 12.23 -12.17
C LYS A 80 -1.22 12.56 -11.78
N VAL A 81 -1.52 12.64 -10.49
CA VAL A 81 -2.88 12.84 -9.99
C VAL A 81 -2.98 14.14 -9.21
N GLU A 82 -4.10 14.84 -9.39
CA GLU A 82 -4.42 16.01 -8.58
C GLU A 82 -4.74 15.60 -7.13
N PRO A 83 -4.48 16.48 -6.14
CA PRO A 83 -4.69 16.18 -4.72
C PRO A 83 -6.12 15.71 -4.38
N GLU A 84 -7.14 16.27 -5.02
CA GLU A 84 -8.55 15.93 -4.81
C GLU A 84 -8.85 14.50 -5.28
N VAL A 85 -8.26 14.11 -6.40
CA VAL A 85 -8.38 12.76 -6.96
C VAL A 85 -7.62 11.76 -6.10
N LEU A 86 -6.44 12.13 -5.62
CA LEU A 86 -5.68 11.34 -4.65
C LEU A 86 -6.47 11.12 -3.36
N LYS A 87 -7.09 12.18 -2.83
CA LYS A 87 -7.91 12.11 -1.62
C LYS A 87 -9.02 11.08 -1.76
N LYS A 88 -9.81 11.21 -2.84
CA LYS A 88 -10.89 10.27 -3.12
C LYS A 88 -10.39 8.84 -3.29
N TYR A 89 -9.28 8.64 -3.99
CA TYR A 89 -8.67 7.32 -4.13
C TYR A 89 -8.26 6.69 -2.79
N VAL A 90 -7.65 7.48 -1.89
CA VAL A 90 -7.25 7.00 -0.56
C VAL A 90 -8.48 6.64 0.28
N GLU A 91 -9.50 7.50 0.30
CA GLU A 91 -10.76 7.24 1.03
C GLU A 91 -11.47 5.98 0.51
N ASP A 92 -11.58 5.83 -0.81
CA ASP A 92 -12.20 4.65 -1.42
C ASP A 92 -11.39 3.37 -1.11
N LEU A 93 -10.06 3.45 -1.12
CA LEU A 93 -9.19 2.31 -0.82
C LEU A 93 -9.24 1.89 0.65
N GLU A 94 -9.30 2.85 1.57
CA GLU A 94 -9.49 2.56 3.00
C GLU A 94 -10.87 1.95 3.24
N LYS A 95 -11.92 2.50 2.63
CA LYS A 95 -13.26 1.93 2.70
C LYS A 95 -13.29 0.50 2.17
N LEU A 96 -12.62 0.22 1.05
CA LEU A 96 -12.51 -1.13 0.52
C LEU A 96 -11.81 -2.06 1.52
N LYS A 97 -10.68 -1.63 2.08
CA LYS A 97 -9.93 -2.39 3.08
C LYS A 97 -10.79 -2.67 4.33
N ASP A 98 -11.48 -1.68 4.84
CA ASP A 98 -12.35 -1.81 6.00
C ASP A 98 -13.51 -2.75 5.70
N THR A 99 -14.13 -2.59 4.53
CA THR A 99 -15.17 -3.51 4.05
C THR A 99 -14.62 -4.93 4.04
N LEU A 100 -13.49 -5.20 3.39
CA LEU A 100 -12.87 -6.53 3.34
C LEU A 100 -12.52 -7.10 4.72
N SER A 101 -12.28 -6.26 5.72
CA SER A 101 -12.00 -6.69 7.09
C SER A 101 -13.24 -7.08 7.89
N THR A 102 -14.42 -6.62 7.50
CA THR A 102 -15.68 -6.94 8.19
C THR A 102 -16.35 -8.16 7.55
N ALA A 103 -16.50 -9.24 8.32
CA ALA A 103 -17.20 -10.47 7.92
C ALA A 103 -18.74 -10.34 7.95
N THR A 104 -19.29 -9.25 7.42
CA THR A 104 -20.72 -8.91 7.52
C THR A 104 -21.63 -9.67 6.54
N ASP A 105 -21.04 -10.31 5.55
CA ASP A 105 -21.67 -10.90 4.36
C ASP A 105 -21.32 -12.40 4.21
N LYS A 106 -20.96 -13.05 5.33
CA LYS A 106 -20.60 -14.49 5.44
C LYS A 106 -19.29 -14.91 4.76
N ARG A 107 -18.56 -13.98 4.14
CA ARG A 107 -17.20 -14.21 3.66
C ARG A 107 -16.19 -14.25 4.82
N TYR A 108 -15.00 -14.76 4.52
CA TYR A 108 -13.86 -14.64 5.42
C TYR A 108 -13.37 -13.19 5.52
N SER A 109 -13.14 -12.71 6.75
CA SER A 109 -12.52 -11.40 6.95
C SER A 109 -11.08 -11.42 6.45
N THR A 110 -10.71 -10.39 5.71
CA THR A 110 -9.33 -10.17 5.26
C THR A 110 -8.61 -9.30 6.28
N SER A 111 -7.51 -9.80 6.85
CA SER A 111 -6.68 -8.99 7.74
C SER A 111 -5.98 -7.86 6.99
N ALA A 112 -5.59 -6.80 7.70
CA ALA A 112 -4.83 -5.71 7.09
C ALA A 112 -3.50 -6.18 6.45
N HIS A 113 -2.88 -7.24 6.99
CA HIS A 113 -1.68 -7.82 6.42
C HIS A 113 -1.96 -8.51 5.08
N GLU A 114 -2.98 -9.36 5.03
CA GLU A 114 -3.40 -10.06 3.80
C GLU A 114 -3.82 -9.08 2.71
N PHE A 115 -4.61 -8.07 3.06
CA PHE A 115 -4.99 -7.00 2.14
C PHE A 115 -3.75 -6.36 1.50
N ASN A 116 -2.81 -5.87 2.31
CA ASN A 116 -1.61 -5.21 1.80
C ASN A 116 -0.75 -6.14 0.93
N GLU A 117 -0.68 -7.43 1.28
CA GLU A 117 0.08 -8.41 0.50
C GLU A 117 -0.56 -8.67 -0.87
N TRP A 118 -1.86 -8.96 -0.92
CA TRP A 118 -2.57 -9.32 -2.13
C TRP A 118 -2.77 -8.10 -3.04
N TRP A 119 -3.08 -6.93 -2.45
CA TRP A 119 -3.13 -5.66 -3.18
C TRP A 119 -1.80 -5.38 -3.89
N ARG A 120 -0.67 -5.54 -3.20
CA ARG A 120 0.65 -5.41 -3.81
C ARG A 120 0.85 -6.41 -4.93
N LYS A 121 0.50 -7.68 -4.74
CA LYS A 121 0.65 -8.73 -5.76
C LYS A 121 -0.18 -8.41 -7.02
N LEU A 122 -1.39 -7.89 -6.86
CA LEU A 122 -2.21 -7.40 -7.98
C LEU A 122 -1.54 -6.23 -8.71
N LEU A 123 -1.07 -5.22 -7.97
CA LEU A 123 -0.43 -4.04 -8.54
C LEU A 123 0.93 -4.33 -9.18
N THR A 124 1.59 -5.40 -8.76
CA THR A 124 2.86 -5.86 -9.37
C THR A 124 2.68 -6.95 -10.43
N ARG A 125 1.43 -7.32 -10.77
CA ARG A 125 1.09 -8.42 -11.70
C ARG A 125 1.64 -9.79 -11.26
N SER A 126 1.93 -9.96 -9.97
CA SER A 126 2.33 -11.26 -9.41
C SER A 126 1.14 -12.19 -9.18
N LEU A 127 -0.08 -11.64 -9.15
CA LEU A 127 -1.33 -12.38 -9.13
C LEU A 127 -2.28 -11.81 -10.19
N LEU A 128 -3.07 -12.70 -10.79
CA LEU A 128 -4.14 -12.31 -11.70
C LEU A 128 -5.35 -11.87 -10.88
N PHE A 129 -6.24 -11.10 -11.51
CA PHE A 129 -7.44 -10.59 -10.86
C PHE A 129 -8.33 -11.72 -10.32
N LYS A 130 -8.46 -12.82 -11.07
CA LYS A 130 -9.22 -14.00 -10.62
C LYS A 130 -8.69 -14.58 -9.30
N ASP A 131 -7.38 -14.53 -9.08
CA ASP A 131 -6.75 -15.07 -7.87
C ASP A 131 -7.06 -14.14 -6.69
N ILE A 132 -7.08 -12.83 -6.93
CA ILE A 132 -7.49 -11.82 -5.95
C ILE A 132 -8.96 -11.99 -5.55
N VAL A 133 -9.84 -12.28 -6.51
CA VAL A 133 -11.27 -12.54 -6.25
C VAL A 133 -11.45 -13.74 -5.31
N MET A 134 -10.65 -14.80 -5.49
CA MET A 134 -10.67 -15.96 -4.60
C MET A 134 -10.09 -15.64 -3.22
N LEU A 135 -8.96 -14.93 -3.17
CA LEU A 135 -8.27 -14.62 -1.91
C LEU A 135 -9.10 -13.70 -1.00
N TYR A 136 -9.75 -12.68 -1.58
CA TYR A 136 -10.68 -11.82 -0.83
C TYR A 136 -12.06 -12.44 -0.59
N ASP A 137 -12.31 -13.64 -1.11
CA ASP A 137 -13.60 -14.33 -1.01
C ASP A 137 -14.78 -13.48 -1.53
N ILE A 138 -14.57 -12.78 -2.65
CA ILE A 138 -15.56 -11.86 -3.27
C ILE A 138 -16.17 -12.43 -4.56
N LYS A 139 -16.08 -13.74 -4.79
CA LYS A 139 -16.57 -14.39 -6.02
C LYS A 139 -18.06 -14.13 -6.27
N ASN A 140 -18.85 -14.05 -5.21
CA ASN A 140 -20.29 -13.83 -5.27
C ASN A 140 -20.68 -12.36 -5.07
N ASP A 141 -19.70 -11.45 -4.96
CA ASP A 141 -19.92 -10.02 -4.78
C ASP A 141 -19.40 -9.25 -6.01
N PRO A 142 -20.25 -9.04 -7.03
CA PRO A 142 -19.85 -8.32 -8.23
C PRO A 142 -19.53 -6.84 -7.95
N GLU A 143 -20.12 -6.23 -6.92
CA GLU A 143 -19.87 -4.83 -6.58
C GLU A 143 -18.46 -4.65 -6.00
N LEU A 144 -18.04 -5.55 -5.11
CA LEU A 144 -16.67 -5.57 -4.60
C LEU A 144 -15.65 -5.89 -5.70
N GLN A 145 -15.96 -6.80 -6.63
CA GLN A 145 -15.09 -7.06 -7.78
C GLN A 145 -14.92 -5.81 -8.65
N GLN A 146 -16.03 -5.08 -8.91
CA GLN A 146 -15.99 -3.82 -9.64
C GLN A 146 -15.08 -2.81 -8.94
N GLU A 147 -15.23 -2.65 -7.63
CA GLU A 147 -14.49 -1.68 -6.85
C GLU A 147 -12.99 -2.01 -6.78
N VAL A 148 -12.62 -3.27 -6.52
CA VAL A 148 -11.23 -3.74 -6.54
C VAL A 148 -10.61 -3.47 -7.91
N SER A 149 -11.32 -3.82 -9.00
CA SER A 149 -10.82 -3.60 -10.36
C SER A 149 -10.64 -2.11 -10.66
N ARG A 150 -11.58 -1.26 -10.23
CA ARG A 150 -11.59 0.19 -10.46
C ARG A 150 -10.39 0.84 -9.79
N LEU A 151 -10.20 0.58 -8.50
CA LEU A 151 -9.12 1.16 -7.71
C LEU A 151 -7.75 0.67 -8.19
N ALA A 152 -7.60 -0.63 -8.44
CA ALA A 152 -6.33 -1.19 -8.91
C ALA A 152 -5.97 -0.66 -10.30
N PHE A 153 -6.96 -0.56 -11.19
CA PHE A 153 -6.77 -0.01 -12.53
C PHE A 153 -6.34 1.45 -12.47
N PHE A 154 -7.06 2.27 -11.70
CA PHE A 154 -6.75 3.70 -11.54
C PHE A 154 -5.34 3.91 -10.99
N LYS A 155 -4.93 3.11 -10.01
CA LYS A 155 -3.58 3.17 -9.44
C LYS A 155 -2.47 2.87 -10.46
N LYS A 156 -2.73 1.98 -11.42
CA LYS A 156 -1.78 1.57 -12.47
C LYS A 156 -1.77 2.51 -13.66
N TYR A 157 -2.93 3.02 -14.04
CA TYR A 157 -3.15 3.80 -15.25
C TYR A 157 -3.90 5.11 -14.96
N PRO A 158 -3.33 6.01 -14.13
CA PRO A 158 -4.04 7.22 -13.69
C PRO A 158 -4.43 8.17 -14.83
N THR A 159 -3.78 8.05 -16.00
CA THR A 159 -4.01 8.89 -17.17
C THR A 159 -5.02 8.32 -18.16
N LEU A 160 -5.46 7.06 -17.99
CA LEU A 160 -6.49 6.47 -18.83
C LEU A 160 -7.87 6.92 -18.29
N GLY A 161 -8.38 8.00 -18.88
CA GLY A 161 -9.64 8.63 -18.47
C GLY A 161 -10.89 7.95 -19.03
N SER A 162 -12.03 8.29 -18.43
CA SER A 162 -13.41 7.88 -18.81
C SER A 162 -13.83 6.47 -18.35
N PRO A 163 -15.15 6.18 -18.20
CA PRO A 163 -15.61 4.91 -17.65
C PRO A 163 -15.19 3.73 -18.54
N ILE A 164 -14.14 3.06 -18.13
CA ILE A 164 -13.73 1.77 -18.70
C ILE A 164 -14.65 0.70 -18.08
N ASP A 165 -15.10 -0.28 -18.84
CA ASP A 165 -15.87 -1.38 -18.28
C ASP A 165 -14.99 -2.30 -17.42
N HIS A 166 -15.62 -3.10 -16.56
CA HIS A 166 -14.92 -4.04 -15.70
C HIS A 166 -14.01 -5.01 -16.46
N GLY A 167 -14.50 -5.59 -17.55
CA GLY A 167 -13.78 -6.60 -18.32
C GLY A 167 -12.49 -6.03 -18.89
N ARG A 168 -12.52 -4.82 -19.46
CA ARG A 168 -11.33 -4.15 -19.97
C ARG A 168 -10.36 -3.75 -18.85
N ARG A 169 -10.86 -3.31 -17.68
CA ARG A 169 -10.00 -3.08 -16.50
C ARG A 169 -9.26 -4.35 -16.10
N VAL A 170 -9.98 -5.46 -15.98
CA VAL A 170 -9.41 -6.76 -15.61
C VAL A 170 -8.38 -7.23 -16.64
N ALA A 171 -8.71 -7.17 -17.93
CA ALA A 171 -7.78 -7.53 -19.00
C ALA A 171 -6.48 -6.71 -18.93
N ALA A 172 -6.56 -5.42 -18.58
CA ALA A 172 -5.40 -4.56 -18.42
C ALA A 172 -4.60 -4.81 -17.13
N LEU A 173 -5.26 -5.26 -16.06
CA LEU A 173 -4.61 -5.68 -14.83
C LEU A 173 -3.83 -6.99 -15.02
N ASP A 174 -4.41 -7.92 -15.78
CA ASP A 174 -3.89 -9.27 -16.08
C ASP A 174 -2.90 -9.29 -17.26
N ALA A 175 -2.82 -8.22 -18.05
CA ALA A 175 -1.86 -8.09 -19.13
C ALA A 175 -0.41 -8.22 -18.63
N HIS A 176 0.43 -8.92 -19.39
CA HIS A 176 1.80 -9.29 -19.01
C HIS A 176 2.74 -8.08 -18.91
N SER A 177 2.43 -7.00 -19.63
CA SER A 177 3.23 -5.79 -19.65
C SER A 177 2.36 -4.54 -19.66
N ARG A 178 2.97 -3.41 -19.31
CA ARG A 178 2.31 -2.10 -19.39
C ARG A 178 1.92 -1.74 -20.82
N LEU A 179 2.79 -2.02 -21.79
CA LEU A 179 2.53 -1.77 -23.20
C LEU A 179 1.36 -2.60 -23.73
N GLN A 180 1.26 -3.88 -23.34
CA GLN A 180 0.12 -4.72 -23.70
C GLN A 180 -1.19 -4.18 -23.09
N ALA A 181 -1.14 -3.75 -21.82
CA ALA A 181 -2.31 -3.19 -21.16
C ALA A 181 -2.78 -1.87 -21.81
N GLU A 182 -1.84 -0.96 -22.10
CA GLU A 182 -2.14 0.30 -22.76
C GLU A 182 -2.66 0.06 -24.19
N ALA A 183 -2.18 -0.97 -24.88
CA ALA A 183 -2.68 -1.37 -26.20
C ALA A 183 -4.17 -1.76 -26.21
N LEU A 184 -4.74 -2.22 -25.08
CA LEU A 184 -6.18 -2.52 -24.97
C LEU A 184 -7.07 -1.27 -25.01
N PHE A 185 -6.46 -0.11 -24.76
CA PHE A 185 -7.10 1.20 -24.78
C PHE A 185 -6.61 2.05 -25.94
N ALA A 186 -5.46 1.70 -26.52
CA ALA A 186 -5.06 2.13 -27.85
C ALA A 186 -5.85 1.32 -28.89
N SER A 187 -7.14 1.64 -29.03
CA SER A 187 -7.89 1.29 -30.23
C SER A 187 -8.26 2.62 -30.88
N THR A 188 -7.37 3.15 -31.72
CA THR A 188 -7.34 3.08 -33.21
C THR A 188 -8.30 4.09 -33.86
N PRO A 189 -7.85 4.82 -34.90
CA PRO A 189 -8.27 6.18 -35.29
C PRO A 189 -9.78 6.43 -35.40
#